data_AF-A0A7D5Z583-F1
#
_entry.id   AF-A0A7D5Z583-F1
#
_cell.length_a   1.000
_cell.length_b   1.000
_cell.length_c   1.000
_cell.angle_alpha   90.00
_cell.angle_beta   90.00
_cell.angle_gamma   90.00
#
_symmetry.space_group_name_H-M   'P 1'
#
loop_
_entity.id
_entity.type
_entity.pdbx_description
1 polymer ?
#
loop_
_entity_poly.entity_id
_entity_poly.type
_entity_poly.pdbx_seq_one_letter_code
_entity_poly.pdbx_strand_id
1 'polypeptide(L)'
;MSTTIDDSMPTRISSDCPQDTRDVLYHAWGHDLSSLKKLLDAPGKASAQDPKTGETPLHAAIRACGPAGPDSNNPEQGEDGCIEEARAVLQELFFSGAIWNDVDSNNETPGCVAYRLGRKALYEMCVDAGVRAELLFSLMDGYEELSSGADVEEDKDEAQDTSQGEQVPVNQDGDAMDISDDQAQPQDPPRFIPPDANERTVTSDEYLSSELTYDSSKLLDADLNGVMMAWETDIMARSVSALLPGPEVQTGKRILNIGFGMGIIDGMFAQTNPSRHHIIEAHPSVLQHLSQPDSKFGKSWEKCGAEEGAYKVWAGKWQEIVPQLLEKGEVYDAIYFDTFGEDYSQLRMFFMEYVPGLMDQEGRFSFFNGLGADRQVCYDVYTKVVEMHGADAGLDVEWEVSDVDMKGLREDGKGEWEGVRRRYWTLDKYRLPVCTFMG
;
A
#
# COMPACT_ATOMS: atom_id res chain seq x y z
N MET A 1 -8.86 -20.67 -14.56
CA MET A 1 -9.27 -21.59 -13.48
C MET A 1 -8.12 -21.60 -12.48
N SER A 2 -8.33 -21.08 -11.28
CA SER A 2 -7.29 -21.10 -10.24
C SER A 2 -6.93 -22.56 -9.93
N THR A 3 -5.65 -22.90 -10.04
CA THR A 3 -5.14 -24.19 -9.57
C THR A 3 -5.47 -24.33 -8.10
N THR A 4 -6.26 -25.35 -7.75
CA THR A 4 -6.63 -25.61 -6.37
C THR A 4 -5.36 -25.85 -5.55
N ILE A 5 -5.09 -24.96 -4.59
CA ILE A 5 -3.94 -25.07 -3.69
C ILE A 5 -4.17 -26.27 -2.76
N ASP A 6 -3.17 -27.15 -2.64
CA ASP A 6 -3.21 -28.28 -1.70
C ASP A 6 -2.77 -27.79 -0.31
N ASP A 7 -3.72 -27.60 0.59
CA ASP A 7 -3.48 -27.14 1.97
C ASP A 7 -3.10 -28.28 2.94
N SER A 8 -2.78 -29.49 2.46
CA SER A 8 -2.44 -30.61 3.35
C SER A 8 -1.04 -30.48 3.96
N MET A 9 -0.90 -30.86 5.24
CA MET A 9 0.36 -30.77 6.00
C MET A 9 1.58 -31.34 5.25
N PRO A 10 1.54 -32.54 4.62
CA PRO A 10 2.71 -33.09 3.94
C PRO A 10 3.16 -32.31 2.71
N THR A 11 2.31 -31.43 2.17
CA THR A 11 2.66 -30.56 1.03
C THR A 11 3.17 -29.20 1.46
N ARG A 12 2.81 -28.76 2.68
CA ARG A 12 3.21 -27.46 3.24
C ARG A 12 4.42 -27.56 4.16
N ILE A 13 4.61 -28.68 4.85
CA ILE A 13 5.79 -28.94 5.68
C ILE A 13 6.62 -30.00 4.97
N SER A 14 7.72 -29.57 4.35
CA SER A 14 8.56 -30.40 3.52
C SER A 14 9.33 -31.44 4.33
N SER A 15 9.64 -32.58 3.70
CA SER A 15 10.47 -33.65 4.31
C SER A 15 11.88 -33.19 4.66
N ASP A 16 12.34 -32.10 4.05
CA ASP A 16 13.69 -31.55 4.17
C ASP A 16 13.73 -30.37 5.15
N CYS A 17 12.57 -29.95 5.70
CA CYS A 17 12.45 -28.89 6.69
C CYS A 17 13.32 -29.20 7.93
N PRO A 18 14.20 -28.29 8.38
CA PRO A 18 15.01 -28.48 9.58
C PRO A 18 14.14 -28.90 10.77
N GLN A 19 14.64 -29.84 11.59
CA GLN A 19 13.83 -30.48 12.64
C GLN A 19 13.27 -29.46 13.65
N ASP A 20 14.06 -28.45 13.99
CA ASP A 20 13.67 -27.40 14.92
C ASP A 20 12.57 -26.48 14.37
N THR A 21 12.61 -26.15 13.07
CA THR A 21 11.50 -25.45 12.39
C THR A 21 10.27 -26.36 12.31
N ARG A 22 10.47 -27.62 11.90
CA ARG A 22 9.41 -28.61 11.74
C ARG A 22 8.63 -28.85 13.03
N ASP A 23 9.31 -28.91 14.18
CA ASP A 23 8.67 -29.07 15.49
C ASP A 23 7.72 -27.90 15.80
N VAL A 24 8.16 -26.66 15.56
CA VAL A 24 7.31 -25.46 15.72
C VAL A 24 6.10 -25.54 14.79
N LEU A 25 6.31 -25.84 13.50
CA LEU A 25 5.24 -25.94 12.52
C LEU A 25 4.22 -27.03 12.87
N TYR A 26 4.66 -28.19 13.35
CA TYR A 26 3.77 -29.27 13.79
C TYR A 26 2.97 -28.92 15.04
N HIS A 27 3.56 -28.24 16.01
CA HIS A 27 2.81 -27.78 17.19
C HIS A 27 1.81 -26.67 16.85
N ALA A 28 2.17 -25.77 15.94
CA ALA A 28 1.24 -24.76 15.43
C ALA A 28 0.08 -25.39 14.65
N TRP A 29 0.36 -26.35 13.75
CA TRP A 29 -0.66 -27.08 13.01
C TRP A 29 -1.58 -27.91 13.91
N GLY A 30 -1.03 -28.55 14.94
CA GLY A 30 -1.82 -29.34 15.90
C GLY A 30 -2.56 -28.50 16.94
N HIS A 31 -2.48 -27.17 16.86
CA HIS A 31 -2.95 -26.21 17.87
C HIS A 31 -2.48 -26.53 19.31
N ASP A 32 -1.32 -27.18 19.47
CA ASP A 32 -0.74 -27.51 20.78
C ASP A 32 0.01 -26.32 21.37
N LEU A 33 -0.78 -25.36 21.87
CA LEU A 33 -0.27 -24.14 22.50
C LEU A 33 0.71 -24.43 23.65
N SER A 34 0.50 -25.52 24.40
CA SER A 34 1.29 -25.83 25.58
C SER A 34 2.73 -26.23 25.26
N SER A 35 2.93 -26.97 24.16
CA SER A 35 4.26 -27.32 23.67
C SER A 35 4.85 -26.20 22.84
N LEU A 36 4.04 -25.50 22.05
CA LEU A 36 4.47 -24.38 21.23
C LEU A 36 5.14 -23.29 22.09
N LYS A 37 4.52 -22.88 23.21
CA LYS A 37 5.10 -21.88 24.13
C LYS A 37 6.53 -22.20 24.58
N LYS A 38 6.83 -23.47 24.84
CA LYS A 38 8.17 -23.90 25.27
C LYS A 38 9.24 -23.73 24.17
N LEU A 39 8.81 -23.76 22.91
CA LEU A 39 9.69 -23.56 21.77
C LEU A 39 9.85 -22.07 21.43
N LEU A 40 8.82 -21.26 21.66
CA LEU A 40 8.82 -19.82 21.39
C LEU A 40 9.68 -18.99 22.37
N ASP A 41 10.14 -19.57 23.48
CA ASP A 41 11.11 -18.94 24.39
C ASP A 41 12.44 -18.58 23.71
N ALA A 42 12.75 -19.19 22.57
CA ALA A 42 13.94 -18.88 21.77
C ALA A 42 13.63 -17.81 20.69
N PRO A 43 14.49 -16.77 20.53
CA PRO A 43 14.31 -15.75 19.50
C PRO A 43 14.16 -16.32 18.09
N GLY A 44 13.31 -15.68 17.29
CA GLY A 44 13.09 -16.04 15.87
C GLY A 44 12.24 -17.29 15.63
N LYS A 45 11.85 -18.06 16.66
CA LYS A 45 11.05 -19.28 16.49
C LYS A 45 9.61 -19.01 16.02
N ALA A 46 9.04 -17.87 16.39
CA ALA A 46 7.70 -17.48 15.93
C ALA A 46 7.64 -17.20 14.42
N SER A 47 8.76 -16.79 13.84
CA SER A 47 8.93 -16.48 12.40
C SER A 47 9.75 -17.56 11.68
N ALA A 48 9.86 -18.76 12.26
CA ALA A 48 10.50 -19.87 11.61
C ALA A 48 9.76 -20.22 10.31
N GLN A 49 10.49 -20.63 9.27
CA GLN A 49 9.90 -20.86 7.96
C GLN A 49 10.45 -22.13 7.32
N ASP A 50 9.58 -22.94 6.73
CA ASP A 50 10.01 -24.05 5.89
C ASP A 50 10.80 -23.51 4.68
N PRO A 51 12.07 -23.91 4.49
CA PRO A 51 12.92 -23.34 3.44
C PRO A 51 12.45 -23.57 2.00
N LYS A 52 11.57 -24.56 1.78
CA LYS A 52 11.09 -24.93 0.46
C LYS A 52 9.71 -24.36 0.16
N THR A 53 8.83 -24.37 1.16
CA THR A 53 7.41 -24.03 0.97
C THR A 53 7.05 -22.66 1.48
N GLY A 54 7.89 -22.03 2.29
CA GLY A 54 7.60 -20.75 2.94
C GLY A 54 6.58 -20.86 4.08
N GLU A 55 6.19 -22.07 4.50
CA GLU A 55 5.20 -22.26 5.54
C GLU A 55 5.73 -21.75 6.89
N THR A 56 4.99 -20.81 7.50
CA THR A 56 5.27 -20.26 8.84
C THR A 56 4.30 -20.85 9.87
N PRO A 57 4.57 -20.71 11.19
CA PRO A 57 3.65 -21.15 12.24
C PRO A 57 2.24 -20.55 12.11
N LEU A 58 2.14 -19.30 11.64
CA LEU A 58 0.85 -18.65 11.38
C LEU A 58 0.10 -19.33 10.24
N HIS A 59 0.78 -19.60 9.10
CA HIS A 59 0.19 -20.37 8.00
C HIS A 59 -0.31 -21.74 8.49
N ALA A 60 0.55 -22.48 9.21
CA ALA A 60 0.25 -23.83 9.68
C ALA A 60 -0.98 -23.86 10.60
N ALA A 61 -1.07 -22.93 11.56
CA ALA A 61 -2.20 -22.82 12.47
C ALA A 61 -3.51 -22.49 11.73
N ILE A 62 -3.46 -21.64 10.71
CA ILE A 62 -4.65 -21.26 9.93
C ILE A 62 -5.09 -22.42 9.02
N ARG A 63 -4.15 -23.04 8.28
CA ARG A 63 -4.46 -24.17 7.37
C ARG A 63 -5.02 -25.37 8.10
N ALA A 64 -4.57 -25.63 9.33
CA ALA A 64 -5.07 -26.72 10.16
C ALA A 64 -6.59 -26.64 10.41
N CYS A 65 -7.18 -25.44 10.37
CA CYS A 65 -8.62 -25.27 10.47
C CYS A 65 -9.36 -25.76 9.22
N GLY A 66 -8.71 -25.80 8.06
CA GLY A 66 -9.35 -26.10 6.77
C GLY A 66 -10.42 -25.08 6.35
N PRO A 67 -11.13 -25.31 5.24
CA PRO A 67 -12.15 -24.38 4.74
C PRO A 67 -13.34 -24.21 5.71
N ALA A 68 -13.81 -22.98 5.82
CA ALA A 68 -15.04 -22.63 6.52
C ALA A 68 -16.25 -23.42 5.98
N GLY A 69 -17.06 -23.94 6.89
CA GLY A 69 -18.36 -24.53 6.54
C GLY A 69 -19.38 -23.46 6.12
N PRO A 70 -20.48 -23.84 5.46
CA PRO A 70 -21.50 -22.88 5.02
C PRO A 70 -22.14 -22.07 6.17
N ASP A 71 -22.17 -22.63 7.39
CA ASP A 71 -22.79 -22.02 8.58
C ASP A 71 -21.77 -21.39 9.55
N SER A 72 -20.45 -21.48 9.28
CA SER A 72 -19.41 -21.11 10.27
C SER A 72 -19.28 -19.61 10.53
N ASN A 73 -20.01 -18.76 9.80
CA ASN A 73 -20.07 -17.32 10.00
C ASN A 73 -21.37 -16.87 10.69
N ASN A 74 -22.20 -17.79 11.18
CA ASN A 74 -23.44 -17.45 11.89
C ASN A 74 -23.13 -17.03 13.35
N PRO A 75 -23.38 -15.77 13.75
CA PRO A 75 -23.12 -15.30 15.12
C PRO A 75 -23.90 -16.06 16.20
N GLU A 76 -25.00 -16.74 15.84
CA GLU A 76 -25.86 -17.46 16.77
C GLU A 76 -25.38 -18.88 17.12
N GLN A 77 -24.44 -19.45 16.35
CA GLN A 77 -23.99 -20.85 16.54
C GLN A 77 -22.68 -21.00 17.33
N GLY A 78 -22.02 -19.89 17.71
CA GLY A 78 -20.72 -19.91 18.38
C GLY A 78 -19.58 -20.28 17.41
N GLU A 79 -18.34 -19.94 17.77
CA GLU A 79 -17.18 -20.24 16.95
C GLU A 79 -16.84 -21.74 17.01
N ASP A 80 -16.40 -22.28 15.87
CA ASP A 80 -15.87 -23.65 15.73
C ASP A 80 -14.74 -23.87 16.75
N GLY A 81 -14.76 -24.95 17.54
CA GLY A 81 -13.78 -25.17 18.60
C GLY A 81 -12.33 -25.20 18.11
N CYS A 82 -12.12 -25.60 16.85
CA CYS A 82 -10.82 -25.52 16.18
C CYS A 82 -10.36 -24.07 15.96
N ILE A 83 -11.29 -23.13 15.74
CA ILE A 83 -10.99 -21.71 15.60
C ILE A 83 -10.58 -21.10 16.93
N GLU A 84 -11.25 -21.43 18.04
CA GLU A 84 -10.85 -20.94 19.37
C GLU A 84 -9.42 -21.38 19.74
N GLU A 85 -9.07 -22.64 19.47
CA GLU A 85 -7.71 -23.16 19.67
C GLU A 85 -6.69 -22.45 18.76
N ALA A 86 -7.04 -22.26 17.49
CA ALA A 86 -6.21 -21.51 16.54
C ALA A 86 -6.01 -20.05 16.97
N ARG A 87 -7.05 -19.37 17.45
CA ARG A 87 -6.96 -17.97 17.94
C ARG A 87 -5.95 -17.84 19.07
N ALA A 88 -5.98 -18.76 20.04
CA ALA A 88 -5.03 -18.75 21.14
C ALA A 88 -3.58 -18.96 20.65
N VAL A 89 -3.38 -19.80 19.63
CA VAL A 89 -2.07 -20.01 18.97
C VAL A 89 -1.62 -18.78 18.20
N LEU A 90 -2.47 -18.19 17.36
CA LEU A 90 -2.14 -16.97 16.61
C LEU A 90 -1.77 -15.82 17.55
N GLN A 91 -2.53 -15.64 18.64
CA GLN A 91 -2.25 -14.62 19.64
C GLN A 91 -0.86 -14.80 20.26
N GLU A 92 -0.50 -16.02 20.63
CA GLU A 92 0.83 -16.32 21.18
C GLU A 92 1.94 -16.08 20.17
N LEU A 93 1.72 -16.51 18.92
CA LEU A 93 2.68 -16.33 17.83
C LEU A 93 2.94 -14.84 17.58
N PHE A 94 1.90 -14.01 17.49
CA PHE A 94 2.07 -12.56 17.34
C PHE A 94 2.79 -11.94 18.55
N PHE A 95 2.46 -12.34 19.78
CA PHE A 95 3.19 -11.87 20.97
C PHE A 95 4.65 -12.32 21.00
N SER A 96 4.98 -13.42 20.33
CA SER A 96 6.33 -13.96 20.23
C SER A 96 7.09 -13.45 18.99
N GLY A 97 6.53 -12.49 18.26
CA GLY A 97 7.18 -11.82 17.13
C GLY A 97 6.96 -12.47 15.77
N ALA A 98 5.93 -13.31 15.59
CA ALA A 98 5.58 -13.85 14.28
C ALA A 98 5.23 -12.72 13.29
N ILE A 99 5.73 -12.84 12.07
CA ILE A 99 5.55 -11.85 11.01
C ILE A 99 4.23 -12.12 10.28
N TRP A 100 3.36 -11.11 10.20
CA TRP A 100 1.99 -11.25 9.71
C TRP A 100 1.88 -11.25 8.18
N ASN A 101 2.88 -10.70 7.49
CA ASN A 101 2.95 -10.53 6.03
C ASN A 101 4.00 -11.43 5.35
N ASP A 102 4.66 -12.35 6.07
CA ASP A 102 5.50 -13.38 5.45
C ASP A 102 4.68 -14.17 4.43
N VAL A 103 5.28 -14.50 3.28
CA VAL A 103 4.59 -15.23 2.21
C VAL A 103 5.06 -16.68 2.11
N ASP A 104 4.15 -17.55 1.66
CA ASP A 104 4.47 -18.92 1.27
C ASP A 104 4.89 -19.02 -0.21
N SER A 105 5.19 -20.24 -0.66
CA SER A 105 5.53 -20.57 -2.06
C SER A 105 4.41 -20.33 -3.08
N ASN A 106 3.17 -20.06 -2.64
CA ASN A 106 2.07 -19.61 -3.49
C ASN A 106 1.90 -18.08 -3.48
N ASN A 107 2.85 -17.37 -2.86
CA ASN A 107 2.77 -15.95 -2.57
C ASN A 107 1.52 -15.59 -1.73
N GLU A 108 1.08 -16.44 -0.80
CA GLU A 108 0.02 -16.16 0.17
C GLU A 108 0.62 -15.79 1.52
N THR A 109 0.14 -14.73 2.16
CA THR A 109 0.39 -14.46 3.58
C THR A 109 -0.55 -15.28 4.47
N PRO A 110 -0.33 -15.35 5.81
CA PRO A 110 -1.29 -15.97 6.72
C PRO A 110 -2.70 -15.39 6.57
N GLY A 111 -2.81 -14.07 6.37
CA GLY A 111 -4.07 -13.40 6.09
C GLY A 111 -4.70 -13.83 4.77
N CYS A 112 -3.93 -13.98 3.69
CA CYS A 112 -4.43 -14.51 2.42
C CYS A 112 -5.02 -15.91 2.57
N VAL A 113 -4.32 -16.80 3.31
CA VAL A 113 -4.81 -18.15 3.58
C VAL A 113 -6.10 -18.11 4.39
N ALA A 114 -6.17 -17.32 5.46
CA ALA A 114 -7.38 -17.18 6.27
C ALA A 114 -8.56 -16.68 5.43
N TYR A 115 -8.33 -15.67 4.58
CA TYR A 115 -9.34 -15.12 3.67
C TYR A 115 -9.84 -16.17 2.67
N ARG A 116 -8.92 -16.86 1.98
CA ARG A 116 -9.26 -17.91 1.00
C ARG A 116 -10.02 -19.08 1.62
N LEU A 117 -9.65 -19.46 2.84
CA LEU A 117 -10.35 -20.51 3.61
C LEU A 117 -11.65 -20.01 4.25
N GLY A 118 -12.00 -18.73 4.15
CA GLY A 118 -13.21 -18.14 4.74
C GLY A 118 -13.18 -18.06 6.27
N ARG A 119 -11.98 -18.13 6.89
CA ARG A 119 -11.79 -18.06 8.34
C ARG A 119 -11.73 -16.61 8.81
N LYS A 120 -12.89 -15.96 8.84
CA LYS A 120 -13.04 -14.51 9.09
C LYS A 120 -12.36 -14.04 10.38
N ALA A 121 -12.57 -14.73 11.51
CA ALA A 121 -11.97 -14.35 12.78
C ALA A 121 -10.42 -14.37 12.75
N LEU A 122 -9.83 -15.39 12.11
CA LEU A 122 -8.37 -15.49 11.98
C LEU A 122 -7.84 -14.44 10.99
N TYR A 123 -8.60 -14.15 9.92
CA TYR A 123 -8.28 -13.07 8.98
C TYR A 123 -8.23 -11.71 9.69
N GLU A 124 -9.24 -11.40 10.51
CA GLU A 124 -9.29 -10.16 11.30
C GLU A 124 -8.10 -10.05 12.25
N MET A 125 -7.68 -11.16 12.89
CA MET A 125 -6.46 -11.15 13.72
C MET A 125 -5.20 -10.82 12.92
N CYS A 126 -5.07 -11.30 11.67
CA CYS A 126 -3.95 -10.94 10.80
C CYS A 126 -4.00 -9.46 10.39
N VAL A 127 -5.16 -8.93 10.04
CA VAL A 127 -5.33 -7.50 9.73
C VAL A 127 -4.97 -6.66 10.95
N ASP A 128 -5.48 -6.99 12.14
CA ASP A 128 -5.20 -6.23 13.35
C ASP A 128 -3.71 -6.33 13.74
N ALA A 129 -3.03 -7.44 13.44
CA ALA A 129 -1.60 -7.57 13.61
C ALA A 129 -0.83 -6.64 12.66
N GLY A 130 -1.24 -6.56 11.40
CA GLY A 130 -0.67 -5.63 10.43
C GLY A 130 -0.85 -4.18 10.86
N VAL A 131 -2.06 -3.78 11.27
CA VAL A 131 -2.31 -2.41 11.76
C VAL A 131 -1.42 -2.07 12.96
N ARG A 132 -1.28 -2.98 13.94
CA ARG A 132 -0.38 -2.75 15.08
C ARG A 132 1.08 -2.60 14.66
N ALA A 133 1.52 -3.38 13.68
CA ALA A 133 2.88 -3.30 13.15
C ALA A 133 3.10 -1.93 12.48
N GLU A 134 2.24 -1.55 11.52
CA GLU A 134 2.34 -0.26 10.82
C GLU A 134 2.33 0.94 11.77
N LEU A 135 1.45 0.95 12.77
CA LEU A 135 1.41 2.02 13.78
C LEU A 135 2.65 2.06 14.66
N LEU A 136 3.17 0.89 15.05
CA LEU A 136 4.39 0.81 15.86
C LEU A 136 5.59 1.34 15.06
N PHE A 137 5.70 0.96 13.79
CA PHE A 137 6.79 1.39 12.91
C PHE A 137 6.67 2.86 12.53
N SER A 138 5.45 3.39 12.37
CA SER A 138 5.22 4.83 12.23
C SER A 138 5.74 5.66 13.43
N LEU A 139 6.05 5.02 14.57
CA LEU A 139 6.66 5.63 15.76
C LEU A 139 8.15 5.29 15.92
N MET A 140 8.67 4.32 15.17
CA MET A 140 10.03 3.80 15.26
C MET A 140 10.71 3.95 13.91
N ASP A 141 11.43 5.04 13.68
CA ASP A 141 12.14 5.29 12.40
C ASP A 141 13.01 4.07 11.99
N GLY A 142 12.58 3.31 10.98
CA GLY A 142 13.36 2.23 10.34
C GLY A 142 12.68 0.86 10.17
N TYR A 143 11.70 0.76 9.26
CA TYR A 143 11.16 -0.52 8.76
C TYR A 143 10.90 -0.46 7.24
N GLU A 144 10.89 -1.62 6.57
CA GLU A 144 10.41 -1.76 5.19
C GLU A 144 8.87 -1.77 5.17
N GLU A 145 8.25 -0.62 4.90
CA GLU A 145 6.78 -0.49 4.78
C GLU A 145 6.19 -1.48 3.74
N LEU A 146 4.92 -1.85 3.89
CA LEU A 146 4.25 -2.73 2.93
C LEU A 146 4.16 -2.07 1.55
N SER A 147 4.21 -2.90 0.50
CA SER A 147 4.03 -2.45 -0.89
C SER A 147 2.81 -1.53 -1.05
N SER A 148 3.03 -0.28 -1.46
CA SER A 148 1.97 0.69 -1.75
C SER A 148 1.35 0.49 -3.14
N GLY A 149 1.56 -0.68 -3.78
CA GLY A 149 1.24 -0.92 -5.19
C GLY A 149 2.35 -0.44 -6.15
N ALA A 150 3.22 0.44 -5.67
CA ALA A 150 4.58 0.58 -6.15
C ALA A 150 5.49 0.28 -4.95
N ASP A 151 6.20 -0.85 -4.93
CA ASP A 151 7.28 -1.07 -3.95
C ASP A 151 8.18 0.16 -3.96
N VAL A 152 8.21 0.93 -2.87
CA VAL A 152 9.06 2.13 -2.69
C VAL A 152 9.75 2.00 -1.34
N GLU A 153 11.06 2.29 -1.28
CA GLU A 153 11.83 2.40 -0.04
C GLU A 153 12.07 3.88 0.33
N GLU A 154 12.26 4.14 1.63
CA GLU A 154 12.53 5.46 2.20
C GLU A 154 13.89 6.04 1.74
N ASP A 155 13.88 7.29 1.25
CA ASP A 155 15.09 8.11 1.15
C ASP A 155 15.38 8.76 2.52
N LYS A 156 16.44 8.30 3.21
CA LYS A 156 16.95 8.95 4.43
C LYS A 156 17.73 10.22 4.09
N ASP A 157 17.04 11.33 3.92
CA ASP A 157 17.68 12.66 3.91
C ASP A 157 17.77 13.25 5.33
N GLU A 158 19.01 13.32 5.83
CA GLU A 158 19.37 13.84 7.16
C GLU A 158 19.10 15.36 7.29
N ALA A 159 18.14 15.74 8.14
CA ALA A 159 18.14 17.05 8.79
C ALA A 159 18.86 16.95 10.14
N GLN A 160 20.11 17.43 10.19
CA GLN A 160 20.91 17.52 11.42
C GLN A 160 20.22 18.40 12.49
N ASP A 161 19.89 17.82 13.64
CA ASP A 161 19.87 18.58 14.90
C ASP A 161 20.66 17.86 16.01
N THR A 162 21.54 18.62 16.62
CA THR A 162 22.53 18.18 17.61
C THR A 162 21.91 18.14 19.00
N SER A 163 21.72 16.96 19.57
CA SER A 163 21.75 16.80 21.03
C SER A 163 22.32 15.45 21.46
N GLN A 164 23.33 15.51 22.32
CA GLN A 164 24.07 14.37 22.84
C GLN A 164 23.24 13.61 23.88
N GLY A 165 22.98 12.32 23.64
CA GLY A 165 22.45 11.36 24.61
C GLY A 165 22.95 9.96 24.27
N GLU A 166 23.47 9.25 25.26
CA GLU A 166 24.20 7.97 25.16
C GLU A 166 23.48 6.89 24.34
N GLN A 167 24.17 6.34 23.33
CA GLN A 167 23.74 5.20 22.53
C GLN A 167 24.13 3.87 23.20
N VAL A 168 23.16 2.98 23.35
CA VAL A 168 23.33 1.54 23.61
C VAL A 168 23.38 0.85 22.23
N PRO A 169 24.35 -0.04 21.93
CA PRO A 169 24.46 -0.58 20.58
C PRO A 169 23.36 -1.62 20.35
N VAL A 170 22.51 -1.36 19.36
CA VAL A 170 21.64 -2.35 18.72
C VAL A 170 22.41 -2.87 17.50
N ASN A 171 22.66 -4.17 17.45
CA ASN A 171 23.28 -4.82 16.29
C ASN A 171 22.29 -4.79 15.12
N GLN A 172 22.62 -4.02 14.08
CA GLN A 172 22.03 -4.10 12.75
C GLN A 172 22.91 -5.02 11.90
N ASP A 173 22.41 -6.20 11.56
CA ASP A 173 22.96 -7.01 10.46
C ASP A 173 22.07 -6.76 9.23
N GLY A 174 22.39 -5.69 8.50
CA GLY A 174 21.91 -5.44 7.14
C GLY A 174 23.11 -5.47 6.20
N ASP A 175 23.42 -6.65 5.66
CA ASP A 175 24.53 -6.82 4.72
C ASP A 175 24.02 -6.71 3.29
N ALA A 176 24.26 -5.55 2.67
CA ALA A 176 24.27 -5.37 1.23
C ALA A 176 25.53 -6.05 0.65
N MET A 177 25.37 -7.08 -0.18
CA MET A 177 26.50 -7.77 -0.81
C MET A 177 27.01 -7.03 -2.05
N ASP A 178 28.23 -6.51 -1.95
CA ASP A 178 29.10 -6.15 -3.08
C ASP A 178 29.68 -7.43 -3.71
N ILE A 179 29.54 -7.58 -5.03
CA ILE A 179 29.97 -8.77 -5.77
C ILE A 179 31.45 -8.62 -6.13
N SER A 180 32.34 -9.28 -5.39
CA SER A 180 33.49 -9.95 -6.01
C SER A 180 34.18 -11.01 -5.15
N ASP A 181 34.48 -12.10 -5.84
CA ASP A 181 35.56 -13.05 -5.64
C ASP A 181 35.30 -14.39 -4.93
N ASP A 182 35.80 -15.42 -5.61
CA ASP A 182 35.43 -16.82 -5.58
C ASP A 182 36.18 -17.56 -4.46
N GLN A 183 35.61 -17.61 -3.25
CA GLN A 183 36.06 -18.51 -2.17
C GLN A 183 34.86 -19.11 -1.43
N ALA A 184 34.83 -20.45 -1.36
CA ALA A 184 33.77 -21.24 -0.74
C ALA A 184 33.53 -20.82 0.74
N GLN A 185 32.46 -20.05 0.95
CA GLN A 185 31.91 -19.73 2.27
C GLN A 185 31.15 -20.94 2.86
N PRO A 186 31.08 -21.08 4.19
CA PRO A 186 30.19 -22.05 4.83
C PRO A 186 28.76 -21.83 4.30
N GLN A 187 28.11 -22.90 3.86
CA GLN A 187 26.73 -22.82 3.36
C GLN A 187 25.83 -22.31 4.49
N ASP A 188 25.26 -21.12 4.31
CA ASP A 188 24.20 -20.62 5.16
C ASP A 188 23.08 -21.67 5.27
N PRO A 189 22.40 -21.75 6.43
CA PRO A 189 21.26 -22.64 6.57
C PRO A 189 20.25 -22.33 5.45
N PRO A 190 19.60 -23.37 4.87
CA PRO A 190 18.64 -23.17 3.80
C PRO A 190 17.53 -22.22 4.29
N ARG A 191 17.35 -21.10 3.59
CA ARG A 191 16.31 -20.09 3.84
C ARG A 191 15.33 -20.10 2.68
N PHE A 192 14.05 -19.88 2.98
CA PHE A 192 13.04 -19.67 1.95
C PHE A 192 13.30 -18.35 1.21
N ILE A 193 13.09 -18.36 -0.10
CA ILE A 193 13.19 -17.18 -0.96
C ILE A 193 11.77 -16.89 -1.46
N PRO A 194 11.15 -15.78 -1.05
CA PRO A 194 9.85 -15.34 -1.55
C PRO A 194 9.81 -15.28 -3.08
N PRO A 195 8.65 -15.57 -3.71
CA PRO A 195 8.52 -15.54 -5.17
C PRO A 195 8.92 -14.20 -5.83
N ASP A 196 8.77 -13.12 -5.09
CA ASP A 196 9.01 -11.71 -5.45
C ASP A 196 10.35 -11.15 -4.92
N ALA A 197 11.22 -11.97 -4.30
CA ALA A 197 12.44 -11.50 -3.64
C ALA A 197 13.47 -10.80 -4.54
N ASN A 198 13.33 -10.88 -5.87
CA ASN A 198 14.20 -10.19 -6.83
C ASN A 198 13.48 -9.03 -7.54
N GLU A 199 12.29 -8.63 -7.08
CA GLU A 199 11.61 -7.46 -7.62
C GLU A 199 12.38 -6.21 -7.22
N ARG A 200 12.69 -5.39 -8.23
CA ARG A 200 13.28 -4.07 -8.04
C ARG A 200 12.22 -3.07 -7.57
N THR A 201 12.43 -2.53 -6.38
CA THR A 201 11.73 -1.39 -5.80
C THR A 201 11.88 -0.14 -6.66
N VAL A 202 10.85 0.68 -6.73
CA VAL A 202 10.80 1.98 -7.44
C VAL A 202 11.02 3.07 -6.41
N THR A 203 12.00 3.96 -6.60
CA THR A 203 12.13 5.16 -5.76
C THR A 203 11.66 6.41 -6.50
N SER A 204 11.29 7.46 -5.75
CA SER A 204 10.90 8.75 -6.32
C SER A 204 12.02 9.29 -7.23
N ASP A 205 13.28 9.20 -6.79
CA ASP A 205 14.41 9.73 -7.56
C ASP A 205 14.70 8.90 -8.83
N GLU A 206 14.54 7.58 -8.78
CA GLU A 206 14.59 6.74 -9.98
C GLU A 206 13.46 7.07 -10.95
N TYR A 207 12.23 7.23 -10.44
CA TYR A 207 11.08 7.62 -11.25
C TYR A 207 11.29 8.98 -11.92
N LEU A 208 11.66 10.01 -11.17
CA LEU A 208 11.83 11.38 -11.69
C LEU A 208 12.99 11.54 -12.69
N SER A 209 13.93 10.60 -12.68
CA SER A 209 15.03 10.53 -13.65
C SER A 209 14.76 9.60 -14.84
N SER A 210 13.64 8.88 -14.83
CA SER A 210 13.29 7.91 -15.86
C SER A 210 12.75 8.55 -17.15
N GLU A 211 12.83 7.81 -18.25
CA GLU A 211 12.08 8.12 -19.47
C GLU A 211 10.65 7.60 -19.35
N LEU A 212 9.66 8.39 -19.80
CA LEU A 212 8.26 7.98 -19.79
C LEU A 212 7.77 7.65 -21.18
N THR A 213 7.00 6.58 -21.29
CA THR A 213 6.29 6.19 -22.50
C THR A 213 4.80 6.44 -22.34
N TYR A 214 4.26 7.32 -23.18
CA TYR A 214 2.82 7.56 -23.30
C TYR A 214 2.23 6.71 -24.43
N ASP A 215 1.11 6.05 -24.15
CA ASP A 215 0.17 5.64 -25.20
C ASP A 215 -1.26 6.06 -24.85
N SER A 216 -2.24 5.63 -25.65
CA SER A 216 -3.65 6.02 -25.47
C SER A 216 -4.29 5.47 -24.20
N SER A 217 -3.68 4.46 -23.58
CA SER A 217 -4.21 3.67 -22.47
C SER A 217 -3.34 3.69 -21.22
N LYS A 218 -2.05 4.02 -21.32
CA LYS A 218 -1.12 3.97 -20.18
C LYS A 218 0.03 4.96 -20.29
N LEU A 219 0.53 5.30 -19.11
CA LEU A 219 1.79 5.97 -18.87
C LEU A 219 2.72 5.00 -18.14
N LEU A 220 3.87 4.71 -18.72
CA LEU A 220 4.87 3.80 -18.16
C LEU A 220 6.20 4.51 -17.93
N ASP A 221 6.94 4.10 -16.90
CA ASP A 221 8.34 4.48 -16.72
C ASP A 221 9.29 3.59 -17.56
N ALA A 222 10.60 3.82 -17.42
CA ALA A 222 11.63 3.08 -18.15
C ALA A 222 11.70 1.59 -17.78
N ASP A 223 11.25 1.23 -16.57
CA ASP A 223 11.20 -0.15 -16.06
C ASP A 223 9.83 -0.81 -16.33
N LEU A 224 8.95 -0.15 -17.11
CA LEU A 224 7.60 -0.58 -17.47
C LEU A 224 6.63 -0.66 -16.29
N ASN A 225 6.88 0.08 -15.20
CA ASN A 225 5.91 0.23 -14.14
C ASN A 225 4.71 1.06 -14.62
N GLY A 226 3.50 0.65 -14.22
CA GLY A 226 2.27 1.39 -14.51
C GLY A 226 2.20 2.66 -13.66
N VAL A 227 2.53 3.81 -14.24
CA VAL A 227 2.50 5.12 -13.56
C VAL A 227 1.08 5.67 -13.50
N MET A 228 0.32 5.52 -14.60
CA MET A 228 -1.09 5.90 -14.70
C MET A 228 -1.76 5.06 -15.79
N MET A 229 -2.96 4.56 -15.54
CA MET A 229 -3.67 3.69 -16.49
C MET A 229 -5.09 4.17 -16.78
N ALA A 230 -5.54 4.04 -18.03
CA ALA A 230 -6.85 4.52 -18.47
C ALA A 230 -8.04 3.79 -17.83
N TRP A 231 -7.86 2.55 -17.35
CA TRP A 231 -8.92 1.81 -16.66
C TRP A 231 -9.38 2.51 -15.36
N GLU A 232 -8.54 3.37 -14.78
CA GLU A 232 -8.82 4.17 -13.59
C GLU A 232 -9.76 5.36 -13.87
N THR A 233 -10.15 5.60 -15.13
CA THR A 233 -11.01 6.74 -15.50
C THR A 233 -12.32 6.79 -14.71
N ASP A 234 -12.94 5.63 -14.42
CA ASP A 234 -14.17 5.59 -13.59
C ASP A 234 -13.88 5.99 -12.14
N ILE A 235 -12.73 5.59 -11.59
CA ILE A 235 -12.28 5.98 -10.26
C ILE A 235 -12.10 7.50 -10.22
N MET A 236 -11.36 8.08 -11.18
CA MET A 236 -11.14 9.53 -11.26
C MET A 236 -12.46 10.32 -11.36
N ALA A 237 -13.43 9.82 -12.13
CA ALA A 237 -14.75 10.45 -12.25
C ALA A 237 -15.55 10.43 -10.93
N ARG A 238 -15.44 9.34 -10.16
CA ARG A 238 -16.03 9.25 -8.81
C ARG A 238 -15.31 10.17 -7.84
N SER A 239 -13.98 10.25 -7.88
CA SER A 239 -13.17 11.17 -7.06
C SER A 239 -13.64 12.62 -7.25
N VAL A 240 -13.81 13.07 -8.50
CA VAL A 240 -14.32 14.43 -8.79
C VAL A 240 -15.73 14.63 -8.23
N SER A 241 -16.60 13.63 -8.36
CA SER A 241 -17.99 13.70 -7.88
C SER A 241 -18.06 13.75 -6.35
N ALA A 242 -17.20 13.00 -5.67
CA ALA A 242 -17.13 12.92 -4.21
C ALA A 242 -16.49 14.17 -3.59
N LEU A 243 -15.48 14.75 -4.24
CA LEU A 243 -14.82 16.00 -3.85
C LEU A 243 -15.69 17.23 -4.09
N LEU A 244 -16.52 17.22 -5.13
CA LEU A 244 -17.40 18.34 -5.50
C LEU A 244 -18.89 17.92 -5.50
N PRO A 245 -19.47 17.58 -4.33
CA PRO A 245 -20.81 17.04 -4.24
C PRO A 245 -21.87 18.11 -4.56
N GLY A 246 -22.83 17.74 -5.42
CA GLY A 246 -24.03 18.53 -5.69
C GLY A 246 -23.88 19.57 -6.83
N PRO A 247 -24.94 19.82 -7.61
CA PRO A 247 -24.87 20.65 -8.82
C PRO A 247 -24.68 22.15 -8.56
N GLU A 248 -25.06 22.66 -7.39
CA GLU A 248 -24.92 24.09 -7.03
C GLU A 248 -23.50 24.43 -6.53
N VAL A 249 -22.71 23.41 -6.19
CA VAL A 249 -21.38 23.53 -5.55
C VAL A 249 -20.26 23.37 -6.58
N GLN A 250 -20.53 22.88 -7.79
CA GLN A 250 -19.50 22.50 -8.77
C GLN A 250 -18.75 23.68 -9.41
N THR A 251 -19.40 24.83 -9.61
CA THR A 251 -18.78 25.98 -10.28
C THR A 251 -18.02 26.88 -9.33
N GLY A 252 -16.87 27.40 -9.76
CA GLY A 252 -16.12 28.41 -9.01
C GLY A 252 -15.34 27.87 -7.82
N LYS A 253 -15.15 26.55 -7.73
CA LYS A 253 -14.37 25.90 -6.67
C LYS A 253 -12.87 26.10 -6.85
N ARG A 254 -12.11 26.11 -5.75
CA ARG A 254 -10.63 26.15 -5.76
C ARG A 254 -10.12 24.72 -5.65
N ILE A 255 -9.35 24.29 -6.63
CA ILE A 255 -8.94 22.90 -6.80
C ILE A 255 -7.42 22.81 -6.77
N LEU A 256 -6.89 21.88 -5.99
CA LEU A 256 -5.49 21.47 -6.01
C LEU A 256 -5.42 20.00 -6.43
N ASN A 257 -4.72 19.71 -7.51
CA ASN A 257 -4.30 18.37 -7.88
C ASN A 257 -2.78 18.23 -7.72
N ILE A 258 -2.34 17.10 -7.15
CA ILE A 258 -0.92 16.78 -6.93
C ILE A 258 -0.62 15.47 -7.66
N GLY A 259 0.14 15.57 -8.75
CA GLY A 259 0.34 14.50 -9.73
C GLY A 259 -0.59 14.67 -10.94
N PHE A 260 -0.03 15.04 -12.09
CA PHE A 260 -0.81 15.24 -13.32
C PHE A 260 -1.07 13.91 -14.04
N GLY A 261 -0.04 13.05 -14.12
CA GLY A 261 -0.10 11.78 -14.84
C GLY A 261 -0.55 11.98 -16.30
N MET A 262 -1.72 11.43 -16.65
CA MET A 262 -2.31 11.57 -18.00
C MET A 262 -3.31 12.74 -18.11
N GLY A 263 -3.50 13.54 -17.06
CA GLY A 263 -4.42 14.69 -17.04
C GLY A 263 -5.90 14.31 -17.06
N ILE A 264 -6.24 13.06 -16.70
CA ILE A 264 -7.62 12.55 -16.70
C ILE A 264 -8.47 13.32 -15.69
N ILE A 265 -8.04 13.34 -14.43
CA ILE A 265 -8.79 14.00 -13.36
C ILE A 265 -8.82 15.52 -13.55
N ASP A 266 -7.70 16.13 -13.94
CA ASP A 266 -7.64 17.56 -14.26
C ASP A 266 -8.58 17.93 -15.40
N GLY A 267 -8.68 17.07 -16.42
CA GLY A 267 -9.62 17.24 -17.53
C GLY A 267 -11.08 17.25 -17.06
N MET A 268 -11.41 16.50 -16.01
CA MET A 268 -12.74 16.46 -15.40
C MET A 268 -12.98 17.67 -14.49
N PHE A 269 -11.99 18.05 -13.66
CA PHE A 269 -12.06 19.28 -12.86
C PHE A 269 -12.21 20.54 -13.72
N ALA A 270 -11.49 20.64 -14.84
CA ALA A 270 -11.62 21.79 -15.74
C ALA A 270 -13.06 21.96 -16.29
N GLN A 271 -13.83 20.87 -16.42
CA GLN A 271 -15.22 20.91 -16.88
C GLN A 271 -16.18 21.48 -15.83
N THR A 272 -15.78 21.55 -14.56
CA THR A 272 -16.60 22.14 -13.49
C THR A 272 -16.53 23.66 -13.46
N ASN A 273 -15.68 24.29 -14.30
CA ASN A 273 -15.41 25.73 -14.30
C ASN A 273 -14.92 26.24 -12.93
N PRO A 274 -13.76 25.74 -12.45
CA PRO A 274 -13.20 26.18 -11.18
C PRO A 274 -12.85 27.68 -11.20
N SER A 275 -12.84 28.31 -10.03
CA SER A 275 -12.28 29.67 -9.89
C SER A 275 -10.76 29.65 -9.85
N ARG A 276 -10.21 28.53 -9.37
CA ARG A 276 -8.77 28.27 -9.25
C ARG A 276 -8.52 26.79 -9.48
N HIS A 277 -7.50 26.46 -10.26
CA HIS A 277 -7.09 25.09 -10.53
C HIS A 277 -5.57 25.06 -10.58
N HIS A 278 -4.98 24.52 -9.52
CA HIS A 278 -3.56 24.31 -9.39
C HIS A 278 -3.24 22.85 -9.61
N ILE A 279 -2.20 22.60 -10.40
CA ILE A 279 -1.68 21.28 -10.71
C ILE A 279 -0.21 21.29 -10.29
N ILE A 280 0.20 20.38 -9.44
CA ILE A 280 1.62 20.16 -9.10
C ILE A 280 2.11 18.94 -9.88
N GLU A 281 3.22 19.10 -10.60
CA GLU A 281 3.81 18.02 -11.39
C GLU A 281 5.34 18.12 -11.36
N ALA A 282 5.99 17.02 -10.99
CA ALA A 282 7.44 16.97 -10.77
C ALA A 282 8.21 16.39 -11.97
N HIS A 283 7.62 15.47 -12.72
CA HIS A 283 8.33 14.69 -13.71
C HIS A 283 8.60 15.51 -14.99
N PRO A 284 9.86 15.66 -15.43
CA PRO A 284 10.21 16.48 -16.60
C PRO A 284 9.48 16.10 -17.90
N SER A 285 9.35 14.80 -18.19
CA SER A 285 8.63 14.29 -19.36
C SER A 285 7.13 14.62 -19.34
N VAL A 286 6.47 14.60 -18.17
CA VAL A 286 5.06 15.01 -18.03
C VAL A 286 4.92 16.51 -18.27
N LEU A 287 5.81 17.33 -17.71
CA LEU A 287 5.85 18.78 -17.96
C LEU A 287 6.11 19.12 -19.43
N GLN A 288 6.93 18.32 -20.12
CA GLN A 288 7.16 18.46 -21.55
C GLN A 288 5.91 18.12 -22.36
N HIS A 289 5.17 17.07 -21.97
CA HIS A 289 3.89 16.69 -22.57
C HIS A 289 2.85 17.81 -22.39
N LEU A 290 2.72 18.34 -21.17
CA LEU A 290 1.88 19.50 -20.83
C LEU A 290 2.19 20.75 -21.67
N SER A 291 3.44 20.90 -22.13
CA SER A 291 3.88 22.04 -22.92
C SER A 291 3.62 21.89 -24.42
N GLN A 292 3.15 20.72 -24.88
CA GLN A 292 2.85 20.50 -26.30
C GLN A 292 1.59 21.26 -26.77
N PRO A 293 1.50 21.65 -28.05
CA PRO A 293 0.39 22.45 -28.56
C PRO A 293 -1.00 21.78 -28.49
N ASP A 294 -1.05 20.46 -28.44
CA ASP A 294 -2.25 19.63 -28.35
C ASP A 294 -2.72 19.38 -26.91
N SER A 295 -1.88 19.71 -25.91
CA SER A 295 -2.27 19.67 -24.51
C SER A 295 -3.37 20.69 -24.21
N LYS A 296 -4.37 20.25 -23.42
CA LYS A 296 -5.43 21.13 -22.90
C LYS A 296 -4.95 22.02 -21.76
N PHE A 297 -3.81 21.66 -21.16
CA PHE A 297 -3.18 22.34 -20.04
C PHE A 297 -1.87 22.98 -20.48
N GLY A 298 -1.28 23.82 -19.63
CA GLY A 298 -0.06 24.56 -19.94
C GLY A 298 -0.28 26.05 -20.17
N LYS A 299 0.65 26.72 -20.86
CA LYS A 299 0.76 28.20 -20.84
C LYS A 299 -0.43 28.95 -21.42
N SER A 300 -1.17 28.36 -22.36
CA SER A 300 -2.42 28.93 -22.88
C SER A 300 -3.54 28.83 -21.84
N TRP A 301 -3.69 27.66 -21.23
CA TRP A 301 -4.65 27.40 -20.16
C TRP A 301 -4.38 28.24 -18.91
N GLU A 302 -3.13 28.41 -18.48
CA GLU A 302 -2.76 29.26 -17.34
C GLU A 302 -3.25 30.72 -17.51
N LYS A 303 -3.40 31.19 -18.75
CA LYS A 303 -3.91 32.55 -19.07
C LYS A 303 -5.43 32.65 -19.11
N CYS A 304 -6.14 31.51 -19.08
CA CYS A 304 -7.59 31.47 -19.10
C CYS A 304 -8.21 31.66 -17.70
N GLY A 305 -7.41 31.59 -16.63
CA GLY A 305 -7.85 31.88 -15.27
C GLY A 305 -8.37 33.32 -15.13
N ALA A 306 -9.37 33.52 -14.27
CA ALA A 306 -9.98 34.84 -14.06
C ALA A 306 -8.99 35.87 -13.48
N GLU A 307 -7.98 35.40 -12.76
CA GLU A 307 -6.92 36.18 -12.13
C GLU A 307 -5.56 35.55 -12.44
N GLU A 308 -4.49 36.34 -12.37
CA GLU A 308 -3.14 35.83 -12.57
C GLU A 308 -2.82 34.74 -11.53
N GLY A 309 -2.38 33.58 -12.01
CA GLY A 309 -2.07 32.43 -11.17
C GLY A 309 -3.28 31.60 -10.75
N ALA A 310 -4.52 31.99 -11.07
CA ALA A 310 -5.69 31.20 -10.75
C ALA A 310 -5.65 29.80 -11.41
N TYR A 311 -5.19 29.71 -12.66
CA TYR A 311 -4.87 28.45 -13.31
C TYR A 311 -3.36 28.32 -13.41
N LYS A 312 -2.80 27.27 -12.82
CA LYS A 312 -1.35 27.17 -12.68
C LYS A 312 -0.87 25.72 -12.68
N VAL A 313 0.12 25.44 -13.52
CA VAL A 313 0.97 24.26 -13.39
C VAL A 313 2.22 24.68 -12.62
N TRP A 314 2.41 24.10 -11.45
CA TRP A 314 3.61 24.23 -10.64
C TRP A 314 4.55 23.07 -10.98
N ALA A 315 5.67 23.39 -11.61
CA ALA A 315 6.70 22.42 -11.96
C ALA A 315 7.63 22.20 -10.77
N GLY A 316 7.72 20.97 -10.27
CA GLY A 316 8.59 20.59 -9.16
C GLY A 316 7.96 19.55 -8.22
N LYS A 317 8.75 19.09 -7.25
CA LYS A 317 8.30 18.19 -6.18
C LYS A 317 7.25 18.89 -5.33
N TRP A 318 6.21 18.16 -4.91
CA TRP A 318 5.14 18.76 -4.11
C TRP A 318 5.65 19.19 -2.74
N GLN A 319 6.64 18.49 -2.19
CA GLN A 319 7.34 18.80 -0.94
C GLN A 319 7.96 20.21 -0.96
N GLU A 320 8.31 20.74 -2.13
CA GLU A 320 8.83 22.10 -2.28
C GLU A 320 7.73 23.13 -2.53
N ILE A 321 6.68 22.75 -3.26
CA ILE A 321 5.63 23.66 -3.74
C ILE A 321 4.53 23.86 -2.71
N VAL A 322 4.08 22.78 -2.06
CA VAL A 322 3.02 22.79 -1.06
C VAL A 322 3.31 23.76 0.09
N PRO A 323 4.52 23.79 0.71
CA PRO A 323 4.85 24.79 1.71
C PRO A 323 4.71 26.23 1.20
N GLN A 324 5.10 26.50 -0.06
CA GLN A 324 4.99 27.84 -0.64
C GLN A 324 3.52 28.24 -0.88
N LEU A 325 2.66 27.30 -1.22
CA LEU A 325 1.21 27.54 -1.37
C LEU A 325 0.60 27.86 -0.01
N LEU A 326 0.99 27.11 1.03
CA LEU A 326 0.57 27.34 2.41
C LEU A 326 1.03 28.72 2.92
N GLU A 327 2.29 29.09 2.71
CA GLU A 327 2.83 30.41 3.06
C GLU A 327 2.10 31.57 2.37
N LYS A 328 1.62 31.35 1.13
CA LYS A 328 0.82 32.32 0.38
C LYS A 328 -0.64 32.39 0.86
N GLY A 329 -1.06 31.50 1.75
CA GLY A 329 -2.44 31.42 2.24
C GLY A 329 -3.41 30.89 1.19
N GLU A 330 -2.93 30.05 0.26
CA GLU A 330 -3.82 29.34 -0.67
C GLU A 330 -4.65 28.31 0.11
N VAL A 331 -5.94 28.28 -0.18
CA VAL A 331 -6.92 27.37 0.44
C VAL A 331 -7.81 26.79 -0.65
N TYR A 332 -8.13 25.51 -0.58
CA TYR A 332 -8.81 24.75 -1.61
C TYR A 332 -10.08 24.09 -1.10
N ASP A 333 -11.11 24.10 -1.94
CA ASP A 333 -12.36 23.38 -1.71
C ASP A 333 -12.23 21.89 -2.04
N ALA A 334 -11.33 21.53 -2.96
CA ALA A 334 -11.05 20.15 -3.34
C ALA A 334 -9.54 19.95 -3.49
N ILE A 335 -9.02 18.93 -2.82
CA ILE A 335 -7.62 18.49 -2.91
C ILE A 335 -7.60 17.04 -3.37
N TYR A 336 -6.87 16.74 -4.44
CA TYR A 336 -6.61 15.37 -4.90
C TYR A 336 -5.12 15.08 -4.92
N PHE A 337 -4.72 13.96 -4.32
CA PHE A 337 -3.33 13.52 -4.24
C PHE A 337 -3.17 12.16 -4.95
N ASP A 338 -2.36 12.13 -6.00
CA ASP A 338 -2.18 10.95 -6.86
C ASP A 338 -0.79 11.01 -7.50
N THR A 339 0.23 10.84 -6.66
CA THR A 339 1.64 10.84 -7.04
C THR A 339 2.14 9.43 -7.33
N PHE A 340 3.38 9.31 -7.79
CA PHE A 340 4.01 8.03 -8.09
C PHE A 340 5.45 7.99 -7.60
N GLY A 341 5.89 6.82 -7.14
CA GLY A 341 7.25 6.62 -6.60
C GLY A 341 7.43 7.10 -5.17
N GLU A 342 6.33 7.28 -4.42
CA GLU A 342 6.34 7.68 -3.02
C GLU A 342 5.65 6.61 -2.16
N ASP A 343 6.15 6.42 -0.94
CA ASP A 343 5.59 5.49 0.04
C ASP A 343 4.42 6.11 0.83
N TYR A 344 3.85 5.34 1.75
CA TYR A 344 2.73 5.81 2.57
C TYR A 344 3.14 6.94 3.52
N SER A 345 4.38 6.95 3.99
CA SER A 345 4.92 8.01 4.87
C SER A 345 4.75 9.41 4.24
N GLN A 346 4.93 9.54 2.93
CA GLN A 346 4.76 10.80 2.20
C GLN A 346 3.30 11.25 2.15
N LEU A 347 2.37 10.34 1.86
CA LEU A 347 0.93 10.62 1.92
C LEU A 347 0.51 11.03 3.34
N ARG A 348 1.02 10.31 4.35
CA ARG A 348 0.81 10.63 5.76
C ARG A 348 1.31 12.02 6.11
N MET A 349 2.54 12.35 5.77
CA MET A 349 3.09 13.70 5.95
C MET A 349 2.20 14.75 5.26
N PHE A 350 1.74 14.47 4.04
CA PHE A 350 0.88 15.39 3.31
C PHE A 350 -0.40 15.73 4.08
N PHE A 351 -1.16 14.72 4.50
CA PHE A 351 -2.45 14.96 5.16
C PHE A 351 -2.32 15.37 6.63
N MET A 352 -1.22 15.04 7.31
CA MET A 352 -0.99 15.47 8.69
C MET A 352 -0.51 16.91 8.77
N GLU A 353 0.44 17.31 7.92
CA GLU A 353 1.14 18.59 8.06
C GLU A 353 0.53 19.71 7.18
N TYR A 354 -0.01 19.37 6.01
CA TYR A 354 -0.39 20.38 5.01
C TYR A 354 -1.89 20.49 4.76
N VAL A 355 -2.63 19.38 4.71
CA VAL A 355 -4.09 19.41 4.51
C VAL A 355 -4.80 20.31 5.53
N PRO A 356 -4.47 20.33 6.84
CA PRO A 356 -5.13 21.22 7.79
C PRO A 356 -5.00 22.72 7.48
N GLY A 357 -3.92 23.12 6.81
CA GLY A 357 -3.69 24.51 6.41
C GLY A 357 -4.15 24.84 4.99
N LEU A 358 -4.28 23.84 4.12
CA LEU A 358 -4.64 24.01 2.71
C LEU A 358 -6.11 23.75 2.41
N MET A 359 -6.81 22.94 3.21
CA MET A 359 -8.20 22.58 2.95
C MET A 359 -9.14 23.63 3.56
N ASP A 360 -10.14 24.04 2.79
CA ASP A 360 -11.22 24.90 3.29
C ASP A 360 -12.04 24.16 4.37
N GLN A 361 -12.71 24.91 5.25
CA GLN A 361 -13.51 24.33 6.34
C GLN A 361 -14.62 23.39 5.83
N GLU A 362 -15.20 23.69 4.66
CA GLU A 362 -16.18 22.83 3.97
C GLU A 362 -15.55 22.05 2.81
N GLY A 363 -14.22 22.07 2.71
CA GLY A 363 -13.46 21.41 1.68
C GLY A 363 -13.37 19.90 1.88
N ARG A 364 -12.91 19.22 0.82
CA ARG A 364 -12.71 17.77 0.81
C ARG A 364 -11.33 17.43 0.27
N PHE A 365 -10.74 16.40 0.86
CA PHE A 365 -9.48 15.81 0.43
C PHE A 365 -9.72 14.34 0.02
N SER A 366 -9.08 13.89 -1.04
CA SER A 366 -9.09 12.50 -1.50
C SER A 366 -7.74 12.18 -2.12
N PHE A 367 -7.44 10.90 -2.22
CA PHE A 367 -6.26 10.40 -2.92
C PHE A 367 -6.59 9.13 -3.70
N PHE A 368 -5.74 8.74 -4.66
CA PHE A 368 -5.84 7.42 -5.27
C PHE A 368 -5.40 6.36 -4.25
N ASN A 369 -6.34 5.52 -3.80
CA ASN A 369 -6.07 4.52 -2.78
C ASN A 369 -5.63 3.18 -3.41
N GLY A 370 -4.35 3.12 -3.81
CA GLY A 370 -3.67 1.91 -4.27
C GLY A 370 -2.92 1.12 -3.17
N LEU A 371 -2.96 1.59 -1.92
CA LEU A 371 -2.11 1.09 -0.82
C LEU A 371 -2.32 -0.40 -0.53
N GLY A 372 -1.38 -1.26 -0.94
CA GLY A 372 -1.48 -2.71 -0.80
C GLY A 372 -2.60 -3.33 -1.65
N ALA A 373 -3.02 -2.68 -2.73
CA ALA A 373 -4.14 -3.14 -3.56
C ALA A 373 -3.80 -4.34 -4.47
N ASP A 374 -2.55 -4.78 -4.46
CA ASP A 374 -2.14 -6.07 -5.01
C ASP A 374 -2.57 -7.24 -4.11
N ARG A 375 -2.92 -6.96 -2.83
CA ARG A 375 -3.26 -7.97 -1.82
C ARG A 375 -4.30 -7.52 -0.81
N GLN A 376 -5.42 -8.25 -0.73
CA GLN A 376 -6.56 -7.93 0.14
C GLN A 376 -6.20 -7.63 1.61
N VAL A 377 -5.31 -8.41 2.23
CA VAL A 377 -4.92 -8.17 3.65
C VAL A 377 -4.17 -6.87 3.83
N CYS A 378 -3.27 -6.50 2.91
CA CYS A 378 -2.52 -5.25 2.98
C CYS A 378 -3.45 -4.06 2.73
N TYR A 379 -4.34 -4.16 1.75
CA TYR A 379 -5.37 -3.15 1.48
C TYR A 379 -6.27 -2.89 2.70
N ASP A 380 -6.68 -3.94 3.40
CA ASP A 380 -7.49 -3.82 4.63
C ASP A 380 -6.70 -3.26 5.82
N VAL A 381 -5.40 -3.57 5.92
CA VAL A 381 -4.50 -2.97 6.91
C VAL A 381 -4.38 -1.47 6.67
N TYR A 382 -3.99 -1.04 5.46
CA TYR A 382 -3.81 0.38 5.17
C TYR A 382 -5.12 1.18 5.24
N THR A 383 -6.26 0.58 4.91
CA THR A 383 -7.57 1.21 5.12
C THR A 383 -7.73 1.64 6.59
N LYS A 384 -7.42 0.76 7.55
CA LYS A 384 -7.50 1.07 8.99
C LYS A 384 -6.39 2.03 9.46
N VAL A 385 -5.18 1.90 8.93
CA VAL A 385 -4.05 2.78 9.27
C VAL A 385 -4.35 4.23 8.85
N VAL A 386 -4.88 4.41 7.63
CA VAL A 386 -5.33 5.72 7.13
C VAL A 386 -6.42 6.31 8.01
N GLU A 387 -7.41 5.53 8.44
CA GLU A 387 -8.46 6.01 9.36
C GLU A 387 -7.86 6.53 10.69
N MET A 388 -6.89 5.81 11.25
CA MET A 388 -6.26 6.18 12.51
C MET A 388 -5.39 7.43 12.38
N HIS A 389 -4.53 7.49 11.36
CA HIS A 389 -3.72 8.68 11.12
C HIS A 389 -4.55 9.89 10.66
N GLY A 390 -5.64 9.67 9.92
CA GLY A 390 -6.61 10.69 9.57
C GLY A 390 -7.25 11.30 10.82
N ALA A 391 -7.68 10.47 11.77
CA ALA A 391 -8.21 10.95 13.05
C ALA A 391 -7.17 11.76 13.84
N ASP A 392 -5.91 11.34 13.86
CA ASP A 392 -4.81 12.10 14.48
C ASP A 392 -4.58 13.47 13.80
N ALA A 393 -4.83 13.57 12.48
CA ALA A 393 -4.80 14.82 11.72
C ALA A 393 -6.06 15.69 11.87
N GLY A 394 -7.06 15.25 12.64
CA GLY A 394 -8.35 15.94 12.77
C GLY A 394 -9.26 15.78 11.55
N LEU A 395 -9.13 14.67 10.82
CA LEU A 395 -9.94 14.32 9.65
C LEU A 395 -10.84 13.10 9.93
N ASP A 396 -12.10 13.18 9.51
CA ASP A 396 -12.96 12.02 9.31
C ASP A 396 -12.70 11.44 7.91
N VAL A 397 -12.60 10.11 7.82
CA VAL A 397 -12.41 9.40 6.54
C VAL A 397 -13.65 8.56 6.25
N GLU A 398 -14.39 8.92 5.20
CA GLU A 398 -15.48 8.11 4.67
C GLU A 398 -15.00 7.33 3.44
N TRP A 399 -15.37 6.04 3.35
CA TRP A 399 -15.01 5.20 2.21
C TRP A 399 -16.20 4.98 1.28
N GLU A 400 -16.17 5.57 0.09
CA GLU A 400 -17.10 5.21 -0.97
C GLU A 400 -16.63 3.93 -1.69
N VAL A 401 -17.37 2.83 -1.50
CA VAL A 401 -17.00 1.53 -2.06
C VAL A 401 -17.66 1.31 -3.42
N SER A 402 -16.87 0.91 -4.42
CA SER A 402 -17.36 0.57 -5.76
C SER A 402 -16.72 -0.70 -6.31
N ASP A 403 -17.41 -1.38 -7.22
CA ASP A 403 -16.88 -2.57 -7.90
C ASP A 403 -15.93 -2.15 -9.04
N VAL A 404 -14.80 -2.84 -9.16
CA VAL A 404 -13.82 -2.66 -10.25
C VAL A 404 -14.15 -3.64 -11.39
N ASP A 405 -14.13 -3.21 -12.65
CA ASP A 405 -14.29 -4.14 -13.79
C ASP A 405 -13.02 -4.98 -13.99
N MET A 406 -12.98 -6.11 -13.30
CA MET A 406 -11.82 -6.99 -13.29
C MET A 406 -11.61 -7.78 -14.59
N LYS A 407 -12.46 -7.65 -15.62
CA LYS A 407 -12.31 -8.45 -16.87
C LYS A 407 -10.93 -8.30 -17.53
N GLY A 408 -10.36 -7.09 -17.50
CA GLY A 408 -9.03 -6.78 -18.05
C GLY A 408 -7.89 -6.85 -17.04
N LEU A 409 -8.18 -7.07 -15.75
CA LEU A 409 -7.22 -6.93 -14.64
C LEU A 409 -6.90 -8.25 -13.93
N ARG A 410 -7.64 -9.34 -14.19
CA ARG A 410 -7.56 -10.60 -13.43
C ARG A 410 -6.25 -11.36 -13.58
N GLU A 411 -5.67 -11.36 -14.77
CA GLU A 411 -4.52 -12.20 -15.11
C GLU A 411 -3.29 -11.33 -15.33
N ASP A 412 -2.21 -11.65 -14.62
CA ASP A 412 -0.93 -10.96 -14.76
C ASP A 412 -0.39 -11.06 -16.20
N GLY A 413 0.19 -9.97 -16.69
CA GLY A 413 0.71 -9.83 -18.06
C GLY A 413 -0.34 -9.91 -19.18
N LYS A 414 -1.65 -9.81 -18.89
CA LYS A 414 -2.74 -9.85 -19.87
C LYS A 414 -3.69 -8.66 -19.70
N GLY A 415 -4.42 -8.32 -20.76
CA GLY A 415 -5.41 -7.23 -20.73
C GLY A 415 -4.72 -5.89 -20.48
N GLU A 416 -5.14 -5.18 -19.43
CA GLU A 416 -4.55 -3.89 -19.05
C GLU A 416 -3.08 -4.03 -18.62
N TRP A 417 -2.66 -5.24 -18.20
CA TRP A 417 -1.29 -5.53 -17.77
C TRP A 417 -0.33 -5.92 -18.91
N GLU A 418 -0.79 -5.96 -20.17
CA GLU A 418 0.09 -6.28 -21.30
C GLU A 418 1.20 -5.24 -21.46
N GLY A 419 2.46 -5.66 -21.30
CA GLY A 419 3.61 -4.75 -21.38
C GLY A 419 3.79 -3.86 -20.14
N VAL A 420 3.06 -4.14 -19.06
CA VAL A 420 3.30 -3.57 -17.74
C VAL A 420 4.12 -4.59 -16.95
N ARG A 421 5.17 -4.13 -16.26
CA ARG A 421 6.10 -5.00 -15.53
C ARG A 421 5.40 -5.85 -14.47
N ARG A 422 4.47 -5.24 -13.74
CA ARG A 422 3.64 -5.90 -12.73
C ARG A 422 2.26 -5.28 -12.66
N ARG A 423 1.29 -6.08 -12.23
CA ARG A 423 0.00 -5.57 -11.80
C ARG A 423 0.08 -5.00 -10.38
N TYR A 424 -0.41 -3.78 -10.20
CA TYR A 424 -0.52 -3.14 -8.88
C TYR A 424 -1.92 -3.27 -8.26
N TRP A 425 -2.87 -3.90 -8.98
CA TRP A 425 -4.26 -4.04 -8.53
C TRP A 425 -4.80 -5.45 -8.76
N THR A 426 -5.38 -6.07 -7.72
CA THR A 426 -5.97 -7.42 -7.82
C THR A 426 -7.37 -7.56 -7.20
N LEU A 427 -7.92 -6.48 -6.62
CA LEU A 427 -9.14 -6.53 -5.81
C LEU A 427 -10.40 -6.23 -6.61
N ASP A 428 -11.50 -6.92 -6.32
CA ASP A 428 -12.79 -6.68 -7.00
C ASP A 428 -13.46 -5.35 -6.57
N LYS A 429 -12.98 -4.68 -5.51
CA LYS A 429 -13.57 -3.45 -4.96
C LYS A 429 -12.54 -2.37 -4.72
N TYR A 430 -12.88 -1.14 -5.10
CA TYR A 430 -12.12 0.07 -4.79
C TYR A 430 -12.80 0.82 -3.63
N ARG A 431 -12.01 1.27 -2.65
CA ARG A 431 -12.43 2.15 -1.56
C ARG A 431 -11.88 3.56 -1.82
N LEU A 432 -12.75 4.46 -2.26
CA LEU A 432 -12.44 5.87 -2.46
C LEU A 432 -12.45 6.60 -1.11
N PRO A 433 -11.33 7.15 -0.63
CA PRO A 433 -11.30 7.95 0.59
C PRO A 433 -11.88 9.33 0.34
N VAL A 434 -12.81 9.75 1.19
CA VAL A 434 -13.32 11.12 1.25
C VAL A 434 -13.03 11.65 2.64
N CYS A 435 -12.02 12.51 2.72
CA CYS A 435 -11.55 13.10 3.96
C CYS A 435 -12.16 14.50 4.15
N THR A 436 -12.73 14.74 5.33
CA THR A 436 -13.26 16.05 5.76
C THR A 436 -12.76 16.37 7.17
N PHE A 437 -12.76 17.64 7.56
CA PHE A 437 -12.49 17.98 8.96
C PHE A 437 -13.52 17.34 9.90
N MET A 438 -13.05 16.83 11.04
CA MET A 438 -13.92 16.23 12.06
C MET A 438 -14.99 17.22 12.54
N GLY A 439 -16.24 16.75 12.65
CA GLY A 439 -17.41 17.58 12.98
C GLY A 439 -18.47 16.91 13.83
#